data_AF-A0A3M7N024-F1
#
_entry.id   AF-A0A3M7N024-F1
#
_cell.length_a   1.000
_cell.length_b   1.000
_cell.length_c   1.000
_cell.angle_alpha   90.00
_cell.angle_beta   90.00
_cell.angle_gamma   90.00
#
_symmetry.space_group_name_H-M   'P 1'
#
loop_
_entity.id
_entity.type
_entity.pdbx_description
1 polymer ?
#
loop_
_entity_poly.entity_id
_entity_poly.type
_entity_poly.pdbx_seq_one_letter_code
_entity_poly.pdbx_strand_id
1 'polypeptide(L)'
;MQAHALTPRLMDALQQSKQGDSAVEPAFPFLTLLVSGGHTMLLQSESLTSHSILADTMDIAIGDCLDKCGRAILPESIKATTSDTAFGKYMSKYAFPDPSTFSSYPIPAKRSDEIDKTVNEYGWRIQPPLGETRKMAFSYAGLVSHVQRIAASKTEMDESERLALARAALGTAFEHLCSRLIIAVESIRAGGTHLKTLVVSGGVAANDFLRYFLRGMLDVRGFRDVDLIFPPINATFSDQDGNEVVLEPCTDNAAMIAWAGMEMYNAGWYSDLGIGAITKWSLDARIDGGIAGVTSRHKVFGVE
;
A
#
# COMPACT_ATOMS: atom_id res chain seq x y z
N MET A 1 -11.81 3.58 3.53
CA MET A 1 -10.49 3.38 4.17
C MET A 1 -10.50 2.26 5.22
N GLN A 2 -11.34 2.31 6.26
CA GLN A 2 -11.41 1.21 7.25
C GLN A 2 -11.69 -0.15 6.61
N ALA A 3 -12.63 -0.21 5.66
CA ALA A 3 -12.93 -1.44 4.93
C ALA A 3 -11.67 -2.05 4.27
N HIS A 4 -10.84 -1.23 3.61
CA HIS A 4 -9.55 -1.66 3.05
C HIS A 4 -8.56 -2.15 4.11
N ALA A 5 -8.57 -1.54 5.31
CA ALA A 5 -7.71 -1.98 6.42
C ALA A 5 -8.17 -3.32 7.01
N LEU A 6 -9.47 -3.60 6.98
CA LEU A 6 -10.07 -4.84 7.47
C LEU A 6 -10.20 -5.93 6.40
N THR A 7 -9.89 -5.65 5.12
CA THR A 7 -9.91 -6.65 4.03
C THR A 7 -9.16 -7.95 4.37
N PRO A 8 -7.96 -7.94 4.99
CA PRO A 8 -7.29 -9.20 5.34
C PRO A 8 -8.08 -10.04 6.34
N ARG A 9 -8.80 -9.40 7.26
CA ARG A 9 -9.67 -10.06 8.25
C ARG A 9 -10.88 -10.70 7.56
N LEU A 10 -11.45 -10.04 6.56
CA LEU A 10 -12.46 -10.66 5.68
C LEU A 10 -11.89 -11.90 4.97
N MET A 11 -10.69 -11.80 4.41
CA MET A 11 -10.07 -12.90 3.67
C MET A 11 -9.78 -14.10 4.57
N ASP A 12 -9.25 -13.84 5.75
CA ASP A 12 -9.01 -14.86 6.76
C ASP A 12 -10.33 -15.52 7.19
N ALA A 13 -11.37 -14.75 7.54
CA ALA A 13 -12.67 -15.30 7.93
C ALA A 13 -13.34 -16.14 6.82
N LEU A 14 -13.27 -15.72 5.55
CA LEU A 14 -13.79 -16.50 4.43
C LEU A 14 -13.03 -17.81 4.23
N GLN A 15 -11.73 -17.84 4.51
CA GLN A 15 -10.93 -19.07 4.47
C GLN A 15 -11.21 -19.99 5.68
N GLN A 16 -11.36 -19.40 6.87
CA GLN A 16 -11.65 -20.10 8.13
C GLN A 16 -13.06 -20.71 8.20
N SER A 17 -14.02 -20.23 7.41
CA SER A 17 -15.35 -20.87 7.31
C SER A 17 -15.31 -22.37 6.95
N LYS A 18 -14.14 -22.86 6.47
CA LYS A 18 -13.85 -24.26 6.21
C LYS A 18 -13.13 -25.00 7.36
N GLN A 19 -12.65 -24.31 8.39
CA GLN A 19 -11.71 -24.80 9.42
C GLN A 19 -11.96 -24.23 10.85
N GLY A 20 -13.21 -24.20 11.34
CA GLY A 20 -13.55 -24.01 12.77
C GLY A 20 -13.41 -22.59 13.37
N ASP A 21 -13.94 -22.40 14.60
CA ASP A 21 -14.06 -21.13 15.36
C ASP A 21 -12.70 -20.59 15.90
N SER A 22 -11.79 -20.21 15.00
CA SER A 22 -10.59 -19.45 15.38
C SER A 22 -10.85 -17.94 15.40
N ALA A 23 -10.05 -17.19 16.15
CA ALA A 23 -10.11 -15.73 16.10
C ALA A 23 -9.64 -15.23 14.73
N VAL A 24 -10.32 -14.20 14.20
CA VAL A 24 -9.98 -13.61 12.90
C VAL A 24 -8.66 -12.84 12.98
N GLU A 25 -7.76 -13.13 12.04
CA GLU A 25 -6.44 -12.54 11.88
C GLU A 25 -6.40 -11.52 10.70
N PRO A 26 -5.51 -10.51 10.72
CA PRO A 26 -4.59 -10.19 11.79
C PRO A 26 -5.30 -9.62 13.01
N ALA A 27 -4.89 -10.07 14.21
CA ALA A 27 -5.27 -9.44 15.46
C ALA A 27 -4.72 -8.01 15.57
N PHE A 28 -5.43 -7.16 16.32
CA PHE A 28 -4.90 -5.84 16.68
C PHE A 28 -3.79 -5.95 17.73
N PRO A 29 -2.78 -5.06 17.74
CA PRO A 29 -2.56 -3.99 16.77
C PRO A 29 -1.83 -4.47 15.50
N PHE A 30 -2.13 -3.85 14.36
CA PHE A 30 -1.41 -4.06 13.10
C PHE A 30 -1.23 -2.75 12.32
N LEU A 31 -0.25 -2.73 11.41
CA LEU A 31 -0.07 -1.65 10.46
C LEU A 31 -0.76 -1.98 9.14
N THR A 32 -1.29 -0.96 8.46
CA THR A 32 -1.77 -1.04 7.09
C THR A 32 -1.04 -0.04 6.22
N LEU A 33 -0.42 -0.53 5.15
CA LEU A 33 0.11 0.26 4.06
C LEU A 33 -0.87 0.18 2.89
N LEU A 34 -1.70 1.22 2.75
CA LEU A 34 -2.68 1.32 1.67
C LEU A 34 -2.05 2.01 0.47
N VAL A 35 -1.83 1.26 -0.62
CA VAL A 35 -1.17 1.71 -1.84
C VAL A 35 -2.03 1.42 -3.07
N SER A 36 -2.72 2.44 -3.56
CA SER A 36 -3.60 2.36 -4.74
C SER A 36 -3.31 3.50 -5.73
N GLY A 37 -4.10 3.58 -6.81
CA GLY A 37 -4.05 4.71 -7.75
C GLY A 37 -4.42 6.04 -7.10
N GLY A 38 -5.23 6.02 -6.03
CA GLY A 38 -5.74 7.24 -5.36
C GLY A 38 -5.26 7.43 -3.91
N HIS A 39 -4.64 6.43 -3.29
CA HIS A 39 -4.24 6.50 -1.88
C HIS A 39 -2.80 6.02 -1.69
N THR A 40 -2.07 6.69 -0.81
CA THR A 40 -0.79 6.21 -0.28
C THR A 40 -0.68 6.62 1.16
N MET A 41 -1.07 5.70 2.04
CA MET A 41 -1.27 5.97 3.46
C MET A 41 -0.67 4.85 4.30
N LEU A 42 -0.08 5.22 5.43
CA LEU A 42 0.35 4.32 6.48
C LEU A 42 -0.52 4.54 7.71
N LEU A 43 -1.27 3.51 8.07
CA LEU A 43 -2.25 3.52 9.15
C LEU A 43 -1.81 2.55 10.25
N GLN A 44 -1.93 2.96 11.50
CA GLN A 44 -1.87 2.07 12.66
C GLN A 44 -3.28 1.79 13.15
N SER A 45 -3.63 0.52 13.29
CA SER A 45 -4.92 0.09 13.83
C SER A 45 -4.68 -0.59 15.17
N GLU A 46 -5.18 -0.01 16.26
CA GLU A 46 -5.08 -0.56 17.62
C GLU A 46 -6.36 -1.28 18.04
N SER A 47 -7.48 -0.95 17.42
CA SER A 47 -8.76 -1.64 17.57
C SER A 47 -9.64 -1.33 16.36
N LEU A 48 -10.87 -1.85 16.35
CA LEU A 48 -11.87 -1.56 15.32
C LEU A 48 -12.21 -0.07 15.18
N THR A 49 -12.02 0.72 16.23
CA THR A 49 -12.36 2.15 16.21
C THR A 49 -11.19 3.07 16.55
N SER A 50 -10.07 2.52 17.00
CA SER A 50 -8.83 3.26 17.25
C SER A 50 -7.88 3.06 16.08
N HIS A 51 -7.85 4.06 15.19
CA HIS A 51 -6.91 4.13 14.09
C HIS A 51 -6.16 5.46 14.14
N SER A 52 -4.88 5.44 13.78
CA SER A 52 -4.02 6.62 13.67
C SER A 52 -3.37 6.65 12.30
N ILE A 53 -3.52 7.76 11.57
CA ILE A 53 -2.79 7.97 10.32
C ILE A 53 -1.37 8.40 10.69
N LEU A 54 -0.40 7.55 10.36
CA LEU A 54 1.02 7.81 10.63
C LEU A 54 1.66 8.63 9.53
N ALA A 55 1.32 8.34 8.27
CA ALA A 55 1.72 9.12 7.10
C ALA A 55 0.64 9.03 6.02
N ASP A 56 0.47 10.12 5.28
CA ASP A 56 -0.38 10.17 4.08
C ASP A 56 0.36 10.92 2.96
N THR A 57 -0.12 10.80 1.73
CA THR A 57 0.45 11.54 0.60
C THR A 57 0.10 13.02 0.68
N MET A 58 1.08 13.87 0.40
CA MET A 58 0.90 15.33 0.33
C MET A 58 0.55 15.82 -1.08
N ASP A 59 0.80 14.99 -2.10
CA ASP A 59 0.62 15.38 -3.50
C ASP A 59 -0.18 14.33 -4.30
N ILE A 60 0.46 13.36 -4.92
CA ILE A 60 -0.16 12.29 -5.70
C ILE A 60 0.08 10.94 -5.02
N ALA A 61 -0.78 9.97 -5.26
CA ALA A 61 -0.55 8.61 -4.77
C ALA A 61 0.55 7.90 -5.56
N ILE A 62 1.15 6.87 -4.97
CA ILE A 62 2.20 6.06 -5.60
C ILE A 62 1.70 5.40 -6.88
N GLY A 63 0.44 4.95 -6.95
CA GLY A 63 -0.12 4.38 -8.18
C GLY A 63 -0.13 5.39 -9.32
N ASP A 64 -0.66 6.60 -9.10
CA ASP A 64 -0.63 7.70 -10.07
C ASP A 64 0.81 8.10 -10.46
N CYS A 65 1.74 8.10 -9.50
CA CYS A 65 3.17 8.30 -9.79
C CYS A 65 3.71 7.25 -10.76
N LEU A 66 3.46 5.95 -10.48
CA LEU A 66 3.94 4.87 -11.33
C LEU A 66 3.29 4.88 -12.71
N ASP A 67 2.01 5.24 -12.82
CA ASP A 67 1.32 5.35 -14.09
C ASP A 67 1.87 6.51 -14.94
N LYS A 68 2.14 7.67 -14.32
CA LYS A 68 2.78 8.81 -15.00
C LYS A 68 4.21 8.53 -15.43
N CYS A 69 4.99 7.86 -14.59
CA CYS A 69 6.33 7.40 -14.94
C CYS A 69 6.28 6.37 -16.08
N GLY A 70 5.40 5.38 -16.00
CA GLY A 70 5.24 4.35 -17.02
C GLY A 70 4.86 4.94 -18.37
N ARG A 71 3.95 5.91 -18.40
CA ARG A 71 3.57 6.64 -19.62
C ARG A 71 4.74 7.37 -20.28
N ALA A 72 5.65 7.92 -19.48
CA ALA A 72 6.82 8.64 -19.97
C ALA A 72 7.94 7.70 -20.45
N ILE A 73 8.11 6.54 -19.79
CA ILE A 73 9.24 5.64 -20.01
C ILE A 73 8.94 4.58 -21.08
N LEU A 74 7.73 4.00 -21.09
CA LEU A 74 7.44 2.83 -21.91
C LEU A 74 7.53 3.13 -23.42
N PRO A 75 8.10 2.21 -24.22
CA PRO A 75 8.10 2.30 -25.68
C PRO A 75 6.67 2.39 -26.25
N GLU A 76 6.51 3.06 -27.40
CA GLU A 76 5.21 3.18 -28.06
C GLU A 76 4.62 1.82 -28.45
N SER A 77 5.47 0.87 -28.84
CA SER A 77 5.06 -0.51 -29.14
C SER A 77 4.40 -1.21 -27.94
N ILE A 78 4.85 -0.93 -26.72
CA ILE A 78 4.23 -1.50 -25.50
C ILE A 78 2.94 -0.73 -25.19
N LYS A 79 2.97 0.61 -25.20
CA LYS A 79 1.79 1.44 -24.90
C LYS A 79 0.61 1.17 -25.83
N ALA A 80 0.88 0.87 -27.10
CA ALA A 80 -0.17 0.54 -28.08
C ALA A 80 -0.88 -0.80 -27.81
N THR A 81 -0.31 -1.67 -26.97
CA THR A 81 -0.84 -3.02 -26.67
C THR A 81 -1.43 -3.16 -25.26
N THR A 82 -1.34 -2.11 -24.43
CA THR A 82 -1.92 -2.14 -23.08
C THR A 82 -3.45 -2.06 -23.13
N SER A 83 -4.14 -2.87 -22.31
CA SER A 83 -5.60 -2.92 -22.25
C SER A 83 -6.25 -1.79 -21.45
N ASP A 84 -5.46 -1.02 -20.71
CA ASP A 84 -5.91 0.00 -19.76
C ASP A 84 -4.81 1.04 -19.51
N THR A 85 -5.11 2.03 -18.69
CA THR A 85 -4.22 3.15 -18.38
C THR A 85 -3.37 2.97 -17.13
N ALA A 86 -3.40 1.79 -16.49
CA ALA A 86 -2.59 1.47 -15.32
C ALA A 86 -1.14 1.13 -15.73
N PHE A 87 -0.45 2.10 -16.33
CA PHE A 87 0.91 1.96 -16.89
C PHE A 87 1.95 1.46 -15.87
N GLY A 88 1.73 1.63 -14.57
CA GLY A 88 2.62 1.17 -13.52
C GLY A 88 2.86 -0.35 -13.54
N LYS A 89 1.82 -1.15 -13.81
CA LYS A 89 1.97 -2.63 -13.89
C LYS A 89 2.79 -3.05 -15.10
N TYR A 90 2.59 -2.38 -16.24
CA TYR A 90 3.34 -2.63 -17.46
C TYR A 90 4.79 -2.17 -17.33
N MET A 91 5.03 -1.01 -16.71
CA MET A 91 6.38 -0.53 -16.39
C MET A 91 7.11 -1.51 -15.47
N SER A 92 6.42 -2.08 -14.47
CA SER A 92 7.02 -3.10 -13.60
C SER A 92 7.46 -4.35 -14.36
N LYS A 93 6.59 -4.88 -15.23
CA LYS A 93 6.89 -6.04 -16.07
C LYS A 93 8.00 -5.73 -17.09
N TYR A 94 8.04 -4.52 -17.60
CA TYR A 94 9.09 -4.05 -18.49
C TYR A 94 10.45 -3.94 -17.77
N ALA A 95 10.47 -3.35 -16.56
CA ALA A 95 11.68 -3.19 -15.75
C ALA A 95 12.25 -4.51 -15.24
N PHE A 96 11.35 -5.44 -14.88
CA PHE A 96 11.66 -6.74 -14.32
C PHE A 96 10.76 -7.80 -14.97
N PRO A 97 11.17 -8.36 -16.12
CA PRO A 97 10.36 -9.33 -16.85
C PRO A 97 10.26 -10.69 -16.14
N ASP A 98 11.23 -11.01 -15.28
CA ASP A 98 11.30 -12.25 -14.52
C ASP A 98 11.62 -11.95 -13.03
N PRO A 99 10.89 -12.54 -12.05
CA PRO A 99 11.14 -12.33 -10.63
C PRO A 99 12.56 -12.63 -10.15
N SER A 100 13.31 -13.51 -10.81
CA SER A 100 14.72 -13.77 -10.49
C SER A 100 15.60 -12.52 -10.64
N THR A 101 15.19 -11.59 -11.52
CA THR A 101 15.90 -10.33 -11.77
C THR A 101 15.73 -9.31 -10.66
N PHE A 102 14.78 -9.48 -9.74
CA PHE A 102 14.60 -8.55 -8.62
C PHE A 102 15.86 -8.42 -7.76
N SER A 103 16.59 -9.53 -7.58
CA SER A 103 17.85 -9.59 -6.83
C SER A 103 18.98 -8.73 -7.40
N SER A 104 18.88 -8.33 -8.67
CA SER A 104 19.82 -7.39 -9.29
C SER A 104 19.63 -5.95 -8.85
N TYR A 105 18.46 -5.62 -8.27
CA TYR A 105 18.19 -4.28 -7.75
C TYR A 105 18.63 -4.17 -6.29
N PRO A 106 19.50 -3.20 -5.93
CA PRO A 106 20.01 -3.10 -4.58
C PRO A 106 18.94 -2.64 -3.59
N ILE A 107 18.83 -3.33 -2.46
CA ILE A 107 18.06 -2.87 -1.31
C ILE A 107 18.99 -2.08 -0.38
N PRO A 108 18.70 -0.80 -0.07
CA PRO A 108 19.59 0.02 0.76
C PRO A 108 19.65 -0.55 2.18
N ALA A 109 20.84 -0.91 2.67
CA ALA A 109 21.03 -1.57 3.97
C ALA A 109 21.11 -0.59 5.15
N LYS A 110 21.36 0.70 4.87
CA LYS A 110 21.32 1.80 5.84
C LYS A 110 20.65 3.03 5.23
N ARG A 111 20.26 3.96 6.10
CA ARG A 111 19.68 5.26 5.69
C ARG A 111 20.63 6.10 4.84
N SER A 112 21.95 6.04 5.11
CA SER A 112 22.96 6.69 4.28
C SER A 112 22.88 6.25 2.82
N ASP A 113 22.59 4.98 2.56
CA ASP A 113 22.52 4.40 1.22
C ASP A 113 21.28 4.87 0.43
N GLU A 114 20.28 5.40 1.15
CA GLU A 114 19.10 6.06 0.55
C GLU A 114 19.42 7.50 0.11
N ILE A 115 20.34 8.17 0.82
CA ILE A 115 20.70 9.58 0.60
C ILE A 115 21.82 9.69 -0.45
N ASP A 116 22.87 8.88 -0.28
CA ASP A 116 24.12 8.94 -1.04
C ASP A 116 24.01 8.17 -2.37
N LYS A 117 23.08 8.59 -3.23
CA LYS A 117 22.93 8.01 -4.58
C LYS A 117 23.99 8.58 -5.54
N THR A 118 24.73 7.68 -6.18
CA THR A 118 25.71 8.03 -7.22
C THR A 118 25.02 8.31 -8.55
N VAL A 119 25.67 9.12 -9.39
CA VAL A 119 25.28 9.30 -10.80
C VAL A 119 25.59 8.01 -11.55
N ASN A 120 24.65 7.54 -12.38
CA ASN A 120 24.84 6.34 -13.19
C ASN A 120 25.64 6.63 -14.47
N GLU A 121 25.88 5.59 -15.27
CA GLU A 121 26.58 5.68 -16.56
C GLU A 121 25.90 6.61 -17.58
N TYR A 122 24.61 6.90 -17.39
CA TYR A 122 23.81 7.77 -18.25
C TYR A 122 23.80 9.24 -17.79
N GLY A 123 24.54 9.58 -16.72
CA GLY A 123 24.73 10.96 -16.27
C GLY A 123 23.62 11.52 -15.39
N TRP A 124 22.72 10.67 -14.87
CA TRP A 124 21.66 11.09 -13.95
C TRP A 124 21.60 10.23 -12.68
N ARG A 125 20.93 10.75 -11.66
CA ARG A 125 20.56 10.02 -10.43
C ARG A 125 19.16 10.41 -10.03
N ILE A 126 18.43 9.51 -9.39
CA ILE A 126 17.11 9.79 -8.82
C ILE A 126 17.20 9.54 -7.32
N GLN A 127 16.81 10.53 -6.53
CA GLN A 127 16.81 10.44 -5.07
C GLN A 127 15.38 10.25 -4.56
N PRO A 128 15.19 9.46 -3.48
CA PRO A 128 13.89 9.33 -2.86
C PRO A 128 13.43 10.68 -2.31
N PRO A 129 12.18 11.07 -2.56
CA PRO A 129 11.60 12.27 -1.95
C PRO A 129 11.79 12.27 -0.44
N LEU A 130 12.00 13.46 0.14
CA LEU A 130 12.17 13.66 1.57
C LEU A 130 13.30 12.82 2.24
N GLY A 131 14.22 12.20 1.48
CA GLY A 131 15.19 11.20 2.00
C GLY A 131 16.09 11.70 3.14
N GLU A 132 16.42 12.99 3.12
CA GLU A 132 17.21 13.66 4.17
C GLU A 132 16.41 13.93 5.46
N THR A 133 15.11 13.65 5.48
CA THR A 133 14.21 14.00 6.60
C THR A 133 13.51 12.77 7.19
N ARG A 134 13.15 12.83 8.47
CA ARG A 134 12.27 11.83 9.12
C ARG A 134 10.79 12.21 9.03
N LYS A 135 10.42 13.12 8.12
CA LYS A 135 9.03 13.57 7.98
C LYS A 135 8.14 12.39 7.61
N MET A 136 7.10 12.16 8.41
CA MET A 136 6.10 11.13 8.20
C MET A 136 5.04 11.60 7.20
N ALA A 137 5.44 11.67 5.93
CA ALA A 137 4.57 12.02 4.82
C ALA A 137 5.11 11.38 3.54
N PHE A 138 4.22 11.11 2.59
CA PHE A 138 4.60 10.68 1.25
C PHE A 138 4.54 11.83 0.24
N SER A 139 5.42 11.81 -0.75
CA SER A 139 5.42 12.78 -1.87
C SER A 139 6.07 12.14 -3.08
N TYR A 140 5.42 12.27 -4.24
CA TYR A 140 5.85 11.63 -5.48
C TYR A 140 5.83 12.57 -6.69
N ALA A 141 5.24 13.76 -6.60
CA ALA A 141 5.17 14.69 -7.74
C ALA A 141 6.56 15.06 -8.27
N GLY A 142 7.52 15.32 -7.38
CA GLY A 142 8.91 15.63 -7.74
C GLY A 142 9.62 14.47 -8.45
N LEU A 143 9.33 13.22 -8.06
CA LEU A 143 9.86 12.03 -8.72
C LEU A 143 9.35 11.94 -10.16
N VAL A 144 8.05 12.12 -10.37
CA VAL A 144 7.45 12.14 -11.72
C VAL A 144 8.09 13.20 -12.60
N SER A 145 8.19 14.44 -12.13
CA SER A 145 8.80 15.53 -12.89
C SER A 145 10.26 15.24 -13.27
N HIS A 146 11.02 14.62 -12.35
CA HIS A 146 12.40 14.24 -12.63
C HIS A 146 12.48 13.16 -13.71
N VAL A 147 11.69 12.08 -13.58
CA VAL A 147 11.64 10.99 -14.56
C VAL A 147 11.25 11.50 -15.94
N GLN A 148 10.21 12.34 -16.02
CA GLN A 148 9.75 12.93 -17.29
C GLN A 148 10.83 13.79 -17.94
N ARG A 149 11.59 14.56 -17.16
CA ARG A 149 12.70 15.36 -17.68
C ARG A 149 13.84 14.50 -18.23
N ILE A 150 14.18 13.38 -17.57
CA ILE A 150 15.17 12.43 -18.09
C ILE A 150 14.66 11.81 -19.39
N ALA A 151 13.42 11.31 -19.41
CA ALA A 151 12.80 10.70 -20.59
C ALA A 151 12.72 11.66 -21.78
N ALA A 152 12.48 12.96 -21.54
CA ALA A 152 12.39 13.99 -22.57
C ALA A 152 13.75 14.60 -22.97
N SER A 153 14.85 14.26 -22.29
CA SER A 153 16.17 14.87 -22.54
C SER A 153 16.81 14.43 -23.85
N LYS A 154 16.34 13.33 -24.45
CA LYS A 154 16.81 12.76 -25.71
C LYS A 154 15.63 12.48 -26.62
N THR A 155 15.82 12.70 -27.93
CA THR A 155 14.81 12.37 -28.95
C THR A 155 14.53 10.87 -29.01
N GLU A 156 15.58 10.05 -28.90
CA GLU A 156 15.49 8.61 -28.74
C GLU A 156 16.40 8.17 -27.59
N MET A 157 15.84 7.37 -26.68
CA MET A 157 16.54 6.77 -25.55
C MET A 157 16.76 5.29 -25.87
N ASP A 158 18.02 4.85 -25.73
CA ASP A 158 18.37 3.46 -25.97
C ASP A 158 17.68 2.53 -24.96
N GLU A 159 17.54 1.26 -25.33
CA GLU A 159 16.77 0.29 -24.54
C GLU A 159 17.37 0.05 -23.15
N SER A 160 18.70 0.11 -23.02
CA SER A 160 19.38 -0.13 -21.74
C SER A 160 19.17 1.04 -20.78
N GLU A 161 19.28 2.27 -21.28
CA GLU A 161 18.99 3.49 -20.53
C GLU A 161 17.51 3.55 -20.11
N ARG A 162 16.59 3.17 -21.01
CA ARG A 162 15.16 3.11 -20.73
C ARG A 162 14.84 2.10 -19.63
N LEU A 163 15.45 0.93 -19.70
CA LEU A 163 15.33 -0.10 -18.67
C LEU A 163 15.90 0.39 -17.33
N ALA A 164 17.06 1.06 -17.34
CA ALA A 164 17.66 1.66 -16.16
C ALA A 164 16.75 2.73 -15.53
N LEU A 165 16.11 3.58 -16.35
CA LEU A 165 15.17 4.60 -15.89
C LEU A 165 13.90 3.97 -15.30
N ALA A 166 13.35 2.92 -15.92
CA ALA A 166 12.21 2.17 -15.39
C ALA A 166 12.50 1.58 -14.00
N ARG A 167 13.66 0.92 -13.86
CA ARG A 167 14.12 0.35 -12.59
C ARG A 167 14.36 1.44 -11.53
N ALA A 168 14.99 2.55 -11.92
CA ALA A 168 15.23 3.66 -11.01
C ALA A 168 13.93 4.31 -10.54
N ALA A 169 12.95 4.50 -11.42
CA ALA A 169 11.64 5.06 -11.07
C ALA A 169 10.88 4.17 -10.07
N LEU A 170 10.79 2.86 -10.34
CA LEU A 170 10.13 1.89 -9.44
C LEU A 170 10.84 1.82 -8.09
N GLY A 171 12.15 1.55 -8.11
CA GLY A 171 12.90 1.36 -6.88
C GLY A 171 12.96 2.61 -6.04
N THR A 172 13.06 3.81 -6.64
CA THR A 172 13.01 5.07 -5.86
C THR A 172 11.64 5.31 -5.23
N ALA A 173 10.54 5.01 -5.95
CA ALA A 173 9.20 5.14 -5.40
C ALA A 173 8.98 4.17 -4.22
N PHE A 174 9.43 2.92 -4.34
CA PHE A 174 9.31 1.91 -3.29
C PHE A 174 10.28 2.16 -2.14
N GLU A 175 11.48 2.69 -2.39
CA GLU A 175 12.41 3.13 -1.35
C GLU A 175 11.81 4.27 -0.52
N HIS A 176 11.20 5.26 -1.17
CA HIS A 176 10.49 6.33 -0.48
C HIS A 176 9.34 5.78 0.39
N LEU A 177 8.54 4.86 -0.14
CA LEU A 177 7.46 4.20 0.60
C LEU A 177 7.99 3.45 1.84
N CYS A 178 8.98 2.58 1.63
CA CYS A 178 9.49 1.68 2.67
C CYS A 178 10.24 2.43 3.76
N SER A 179 10.99 3.47 3.44
CA SER A 179 11.72 4.26 4.44
C SER A 179 10.80 4.90 5.49
N ARG A 180 9.58 5.30 5.15
CA ARG A 180 8.62 5.87 6.11
C ARG A 180 7.97 4.78 6.94
N LEU A 181 7.70 3.63 6.32
CA LEU A 181 7.31 2.42 7.04
C LEU A 181 8.38 2.03 8.09
N ILE A 182 9.66 2.02 7.74
CA ILE A 182 10.75 1.72 8.66
C ILE A 182 10.78 2.71 9.83
N ILE A 183 10.68 4.01 9.56
CA ILE A 183 10.61 5.05 10.60
C ILE A 183 9.41 4.81 11.54
N ALA A 184 8.26 4.43 11.00
CA ALA A 184 7.07 4.11 11.80
C ALA A 184 7.29 2.89 12.69
N VAL A 185 7.81 1.79 12.13
CA VAL A 185 8.08 0.55 12.88
C VAL A 185 9.10 0.81 14.00
N GLU A 186 10.18 1.55 13.72
CA GLU A 186 11.14 2.01 14.73
C GLU A 186 10.45 2.77 15.86
N SER A 187 9.59 3.74 15.52
CA SER A 187 8.89 4.58 16.50
C SER A 187 7.92 3.78 17.37
N ILE A 188 7.16 2.85 16.76
CA ILE A 188 6.19 2.01 17.46
C ILE A 188 6.91 1.08 18.45
N ARG A 189 8.01 0.44 18.02
CA ARG A 189 8.81 -0.43 18.89
C ARG A 189 9.49 0.34 20.02
N ALA A 190 10.01 1.54 19.74
CA ALA A 190 10.57 2.41 20.78
C ALA A 190 9.51 2.82 21.82
N GLY A 191 8.23 2.89 21.43
CA GLY A 191 7.09 3.11 22.32
C GLY A 191 6.65 1.89 23.13
N GLY A 192 7.30 0.72 22.95
CA GLY A 192 6.99 -0.51 23.69
C GLY A 192 5.91 -1.40 23.06
N THR A 193 5.35 -1.00 21.92
CA THR A 193 4.35 -1.82 21.20
C THR A 193 5.07 -2.81 20.29
N HIS A 194 4.82 -4.10 20.50
CA HIS A 194 5.31 -5.13 19.60
C HIS A 194 4.38 -5.25 18.39
N LEU A 195 4.83 -4.73 17.25
CA LEU A 195 4.13 -4.89 15.97
C LEU A 195 4.50 -6.22 15.35
N LYS A 196 3.51 -7.12 15.24
CA LYS A 196 3.66 -8.42 14.58
C LYS A 196 3.37 -8.35 13.08
N THR A 197 2.38 -7.56 12.66
CA THR A 197 1.84 -7.67 11.31
C THR A 197 1.80 -6.34 10.57
N LEU A 198 2.23 -6.38 9.30
CA LEU A 198 2.01 -5.33 8.31
C LEU A 198 1.12 -5.88 7.19
N VAL A 199 -0.05 -5.28 7.07
CA VAL A 199 -0.96 -5.45 5.95
C VAL A 199 -0.56 -4.50 4.83
N VAL A 200 -0.49 -4.99 3.60
CA VAL A 200 -0.27 -4.16 2.40
C VAL A 200 -1.42 -4.39 1.43
N SER A 201 -2.23 -3.35 1.22
CA SER A 201 -3.47 -3.43 0.43
C SER A 201 -3.54 -2.35 -0.64
N GLY A 202 -4.50 -2.51 -1.57
CA GLY A 202 -4.69 -1.64 -2.74
C GLY A 202 -4.02 -2.18 -4.00
N GLY A 203 -4.36 -1.61 -5.15
CA GLY A 203 -3.96 -2.14 -6.46
C GLY A 203 -2.44 -2.23 -6.67
N VAL A 204 -1.64 -1.37 -6.05
CA VAL A 204 -0.17 -1.41 -6.17
C VAL A 204 0.41 -2.56 -5.33
N ALA A 205 -0.30 -3.07 -4.33
CA ALA A 205 0.11 -4.23 -3.54
C ALA A 205 0.18 -5.52 -4.37
N ALA A 206 -0.44 -5.56 -5.56
CA ALA A 206 -0.30 -6.66 -6.53
C ALA A 206 1.08 -6.68 -7.23
N ASN A 207 1.91 -5.66 -7.04
CA ASN A 207 3.22 -5.57 -7.67
C ASN A 207 4.24 -6.48 -6.97
N ASP A 208 4.74 -7.50 -7.68
CA ASP A 208 5.70 -8.46 -7.13
C ASP A 208 7.04 -7.84 -6.75
N PHE A 209 7.49 -6.82 -7.49
CA PHE A 209 8.71 -6.10 -7.15
C PHE A 209 8.54 -5.29 -5.86
N LEU A 210 7.37 -4.67 -5.62
CA LEU A 210 7.05 -4.04 -4.33
C LEU A 210 7.08 -5.06 -3.19
N ARG A 211 6.49 -6.24 -3.38
CA ARG A 211 6.48 -7.32 -2.38
C ARG A 211 7.89 -7.74 -2.00
N TYR A 212 8.72 -7.99 -3.02
CA TYR A 212 10.14 -8.27 -2.86
C TYR A 212 10.87 -7.15 -2.12
N PHE A 213 10.69 -5.90 -2.56
CA PHE A 213 11.39 -4.73 -2.01
C PHE A 213 11.02 -4.48 -0.55
N LEU A 214 9.73 -4.57 -0.19
CA LEU A 214 9.24 -4.42 1.19
C LEU A 214 9.86 -5.46 2.12
N ARG A 215 9.82 -6.75 1.74
CA ARG A 215 10.41 -7.82 2.54
C ARG A 215 11.91 -7.63 2.70
N GLY A 216 12.61 -7.36 1.60
CA GLY A 216 14.04 -7.09 1.61
C GLY A 216 14.41 -5.93 2.52
N MET A 217 13.66 -4.82 2.45
CA MET A 217 13.91 -3.62 3.26
C MET A 217 13.70 -3.90 4.76
N LEU A 218 12.61 -4.60 5.12
CA LEU A 218 12.38 -5.01 6.50
C LEU A 218 13.48 -5.94 7.00
N ASP A 219 13.95 -6.89 6.18
CA ASP A 219 14.97 -7.87 6.56
C ASP A 219 16.32 -7.23 6.84
N VAL A 220 16.78 -6.33 5.96
CA VAL A 220 18.07 -5.64 6.13
C VAL A 220 18.02 -4.61 7.26
N ARG A 221 16.83 -4.12 7.63
CA ARG A 221 16.61 -3.23 8.78
C ARG A 221 16.36 -3.98 10.10
N GLY A 222 16.35 -5.31 10.09
CA GLY A 222 16.23 -6.12 11.31
C GLY A 222 14.80 -6.41 11.77
N PHE A 223 13.80 -6.23 10.88
CA PHE A 223 12.38 -6.46 11.14
C PHE A 223 11.87 -7.76 10.48
N ARG A 224 12.66 -8.83 10.56
CA ARG A 224 12.33 -10.16 10.01
C ARG A 224 11.13 -10.82 10.69
N ASP A 225 10.86 -10.40 11.91
CA ASP A 225 9.75 -10.86 12.75
C ASP A 225 8.41 -10.18 12.43
N VAL A 226 8.40 -9.17 11.54
CA VAL A 226 7.16 -8.56 11.06
C VAL A 226 6.59 -9.38 9.90
N ASP A 227 5.42 -9.97 10.09
CA ASP A 227 4.68 -10.71 9.09
C ASP A 227 4.10 -9.75 8.03
N LEU A 228 4.25 -10.11 6.76
CA LEU A 228 3.65 -9.38 5.64
C LEU A 228 2.39 -10.09 5.18
N ILE A 229 1.25 -9.41 5.26
CA ILE A 229 -0.01 -9.89 4.71
C ILE A 229 -0.37 -9.06 3.50
N PHE A 230 -0.47 -9.71 2.35
CA PHE A 230 -1.01 -9.14 1.14
C PHE A 230 -2.33 -9.85 0.82
N PRO A 231 -3.47 -9.16 0.80
CA PRO A 231 -4.70 -9.78 0.30
C PRO A 231 -4.47 -10.30 -1.12
N PRO A 232 -5.11 -11.42 -1.49
CA PRO A 232 -4.96 -11.98 -2.83
C PRO A 232 -5.47 -10.99 -3.86
N ILE A 233 -4.98 -11.09 -5.10
CA ILE A 233 -5.45 -10.26 -6.21
C ILE A 233 -6.90 -10.65 -6.53
N ASN A 234 -7.12 -11.95 -6.70
CA ASN A 234 -8.43 -12.57 -6.88
C ASN A 234 -8.60 -13.68 -5.85
N ALA A 235 -9.78 -13.80 -5.27
CA ALA A 235 -10.17 -14.90 -4.41
C ALA A 235 -11.47 -15.50 -4.92
N THR A 236 -11.47 -16.82 -5.10
CA THR A 236 -12.62 -17.56 -5.62
C THR A 236 -13.29 -18.35 -4.51
N PHE A 237 -14.61 -18.22 -4.42
CA PHE A 237 -15.45 -18.86 -3.43
C PHE A 237 -16.62 -19.58 -4.12
N SER A 238 -17.29 -20.47 -3.39
CA SER A 238 -18.57 -21.04 -3.82
C SER A 238 -19.67 -20.38 -3.00
N ASP A 239 -20.73 -19.92 -3.67
CA ASP A 239 -21.94 -19.48 -2.96
C ASP A 239 -22.72 -20.67 -2.39
N GLN A 240 -23.83 -20.37 -1.71
CA GLN A 240 -24.73 -21.37 -1.11
C GLN A 240 -25.35 -22.35 -2.12
N ASP A 241 -25.42 -21.96 -3.40
CA ASP A 241 -25.97 -22.77 -4.49
C ASP A 241 -24.86 -23.49 -5.28
N GLY A 242 -23.60 -23.34 -4.85
CA GLY A 242 -22.43 -23.96 -5.46
C GLY A 242 -21.87 -23.21 -6.67
N ASN A 243 -22.36 -22.02 -6.99
CA ASN A 243 -21.81 -21.21 -8.08
C ASN A 243 -20.49 -20.55 -7.68
N GLU A 244 -19.62 -20.38 -8.67
CA GLU A 244 -18.34 -19.71 -8.48
C GLU A 244 -18.53 -18.19 -8.31
N VAL A 245 -17.98 -17.63 -7.23
CA VAL A 245 -17.94 -16.20 -6.95
C VAL A 245 -16.49 -15.75 -6.91
N VAL A 246 -16.13 -14.82 -7.78
CA VAL A 246 -14.79 -14.20 -7.80
C VAL A 246 -14.86 -12.85 -7.11
N LEU A 247 -13.98 -12.65 -6.13
CA LEU A 247 -13.79 -11.38 -5.44
C LEU A 247 -12.41 -10.82 -5.77
N GLU A 248 -12.32 -9.51 -5.94
CA GLU A 248 -11.08 -8.75 -6.03
C GLU A 248 -10.90 -7.93 -4.73
N PRO A 249 -10.28 -8.48 -3.68
CA PRO A 249 -10.34 -7.90 -2.33
C PRO A 249 -9.60 -6.56 -2.19
N CYS A 250 -8.60 -6.31 -3.05
CA CYS A 250 -7.79 -5.10 -3.04
C CYS A 250 -8.45 -3.91 -3.75
N THR A 251 -9.54 -4.12 -4.50
CA THR A 251 -10.30 -3.07 -5.20
C THR A 251 -11.53 -2.68 -4.39
N ASP A 252 -12.12 -1.52 -4.69
CA ASP A 252 -13.33 -1.08 -4.00
C ASP A 252 -14.51 -2.02 -4.31
N ASN A 253 -14.99 -2.75 -3.30
CA ASN A 253 -16.07 -3.72 -3.44
C ASN A 253 -17.08 -3.65 -2.27
N ALA A 254 -18.29 -4.18 -2.47
CA ALA A 254 -19.32 -4.19 -1.43
C ALA A 254 -19.01 -5.14 -0.26
N ALA A 255 -18.24 -6.22 -0.50
CA ALA A 255 -17.93 -7.22 0.52
C ALA A 255 -17.07 -6.64 1.65
N MET A 256 -16.08 -5.81 1.34
CA MET A 256 -15.27 -5.13 2.37
C MET A 256 -16.11 -4.17 3.24
N ILE A 257 -17.14 -3.54 2.67
CA ILE A 257 -18.05 -2.66 3.40
C ILE A 257 -18.94 -3.49 4.33
N ALA A 258 -19.51 -4.58 3.81
CA ALA A 258 -20.32 -5.51 4.59
C ALA A 258 -19.53 -6.10 5.76
N TRP A 259 -18.29 -6.52 5.53
CA TRP A 259 -17.40 -7.05 6.57
C TRP A 259 -17.08 -6.02 7.66
N ALA A 260 -16.68 -4.81 7.27
CA ALA A 260 -16.42 -3.75 8.23
C ALA A 260 -17.68 -3.41 9.07
N GLY A 261 -18.85 -3.39 8.43
CA GLY A 261 -20.13 -3.24 9.13
C GLY A 261 -20.41 -4.37 10.11
N MET A 262 -20.16 -5.62 9.72
CA MET A 262 -20.36 -6.79 10.56
C MET A 262 -19.41 -6.83 11.76
N GLU A 263 -18.11 -6.53 11.59
CA GLU A 263 -17.18 -6.42 12.71
C GLU A 263 -17.61 -5.32 13.69
N MET A 264 -18.05 -4.18 13.18
CA MET A 264 -18.57 -3.08 14.00
C MET A 264 -19.83 -3.48 14.76
N TYR A 265 -20.80 -4.11 14.08
CA TYR A 265 -22.06 -4.58 14.67
C TYR A 265 -21.82 -5.60 15.78
N ASN A 266 -20.97 -6.62 15.52
CA ASN A 266 -20.62 -7.64 16.51
C ASN A 266 -19.87 -7.05 17.71
N ALA A 267 -19.18 -5.92 17.52
CA ALA A 267 -18.55 -5.15 18.61
C ALA A 267 -19.52 -4.18 19.33
N GLY A 268 -20.82 -4.22 19.00
CA GLY A 268 -21.88 -3.43 19.63
C GLY A 268 -22.00 -2.00 19.10
N TRP A 269 -21.48 -1.70 17.90
CA TRP A 269 -21.61 -0.38 17.28
C TRP A 269 -22.81 -0.30 16.34
N TYR A 270 -23.62 0.73 16.54
CA TYR A 270 -24.83 0.98 15.78
C TYR A 270 -24.81 2.40 15.20
N SER A 271 -25.52 2.58 14.08
CA SER A 271 -25.76 3.91 13.51
C SER A 271 -27.27 4.18 13.51
N ASP A 272 -27.69 5.40 13.84
CA ASP A 272 -29.10 5.78 13.79
C ASP A 272 -29.63 5.93 12.35
N LEU A 273 -30.95 6.08 12.20
CA LEU A 273 -31.59 6.30 10.89
C LEU A 273 -31.36 7.72 10.33
N GLY A 274 -30.77 8.62 11.12
CA GLY A 274 -30.41 9.98 10.71
C GLY A 274 -29.07 10.07 9.98
N ILE A 275 -28.43 8.93 9.66
CA ILE A 275 -27.16 8.89 8.93
C ILE A 275 -27.23 9.65 7.60
N GLY A 276 -26.15 10.38 7.30
CA GLY A 276 -25.95 11.09 6.05
C GLY A 276 -24.56 10.83 5.48
N ALA A 277 -24.36 11.23 4.22
CA ALA A 277 -23.05 11.11 3.57
C ALA A 277 -22.06 12.14 4.17
N ILE A 278 -20.87 11.67 4.56
CA ILE A 278 -19.78 12.51 5.04
C ILE A 278 -18.69 12.52 3.97
N THR A 279 -18.48 13.67 3.33
CA THR A 279 -17.54 13.79 2.20
C THR A 279 -16.08 13.75 2.63
N LYS A 280 -15.79 14.24 3.84
CA LYS A 280 -14.45 14.19 4.46
C LYS A 280 -14.58 13.54 5.83
N TRP A 281 -14.37 12.24 5.87
CA TRP A 281 -14.43 11.46 7.10
C TRP A 281 -13.05 10.92 7.43
N SER A 282 -12.43 11.47 8.48
CA SER A 282 -11.12 11.01 8.95
C SER A 282 -11.25 9.65 9.62
N LEU A 283 -10.29 8.77 9.33
CA LEU A 283 -10.12 7.52 10.06
C LEU A 283 -9.37 7.73 11.39
N ASP A 284 -8.61 8.82 11.48
CA ASP A 284 -7.77 9.14 12.63
C ASP A 284 -8.63 9.50 13.84
N ALA A 285 -8.54 8.71 14.92
CA ALA A 285 -9.29 8.95 16.14
C ALA A 285 -8.96 10.30 16.81
N ARG A 286 -7.80 10.90 16.48
CA ARG A 286 -7.39 12.22 16.98
C ARG A 286 -8.07 13.37 16.24
N ILE A 287 -8.71 13.10 15.10
CA ILE A 287 -9.40 14.08 14.25
C ILE A 287 -10.90 13.74 14.28
N ASP A 288 -11.70 14.64 14.87
CA ASP A 288 -13.17 14.49 14.98
C ASP A 288 -13.63 13.15 15.60
N GLY A 289 -12.79 12.52 16.44
CA GLY A 289 -13.06 11.21 17.04
C GLY A 289 -13.00 10.02 16.06
N GLY A 290 -12.50 10.24 14.84
CA GLY A 290 -12.34 9.22 13.81
C GLY A 290 -13.67 8.55 13.42
N ILE A 291 -13.66 7.21 13.40
CA ILE A 291 -14.87 6.44 13.05
C ILE A 291 -15.96 6.52 14.11
N ALA A 292 -15.58 6.60 15.39
CA ALA A 292 -16.52 6.60 16.49
C ALA A 292 -17.09 8.00 16.79
N GLY A 293 -16.41 9.06 16.36
CA GLY A 293 -16.81 10.43 16.65
C GLY A 293 -17.94 10.99 15.78
N VAL A 294 -18.43 10.22 14.81
CA VAL A 294 -19.60 10.62 14.02
C VAL A 294 -20.84 10.59 14.90
N THR A 295 -21.57 11.71 14.94
CA THR A 295 -22.73 11.93 15.84
C THR A 295 -23.81 10.86 15.74
N SER A 296 -23.96 10.21 14.58
CA SER A 296 -24.96 9.16 14.36
C SER A 296 -24.54 7.78 14.87
N ARG A 297 -23.29 7.59 15.30
CA ARG A 297 -22.78 6.31 15.82
C ARG A 297 -22.77 6.27 17.33
N HIS A 298 -23.24 5.16 17.88
CA HIS A 298 -23.23 4.91 19.32
C HIS A 298 -22.88 3.46 19.61
N LYS A 299 -22.23 3.23 20.76
CA LYS A 299 -21.92 1.90 21.27
C LYS A 299 -23.01 1.50 22.26
N VAL A 300 -23.66 0.37 22.00
CA VAL A 300 -24.62 -0.22 22.94
C VAL A 300 -23.87 -1.23 23.79
N PHE A 301 -23.87 -1.04 25.11
CA PHE A 301 -23.32 -2.01 26.05
C PHE A 301 -24.41 -2.98 26.47
N GLY A 302 -24.23 -4.25 26.14
CA GLY A 302 -25.17 -5.32 26.51
C GLY A 302 -26.28 -5.51 25.48
N VAL A 303 -26.13 -6.56 24.67
CA VAL A 303 -27.28 -7.33 24.22
C VAL A 303 -27.09 -8.67 24.91
N GLU A 304 -27.96 -8.98 25.87
CA GLU A 304 -28.09 -10.34 26.44
C GLU A 304 -28.34 -11.37 25.33
#